data_AF-A0A661R145-F1
#
_entry.id   AF-A0A661R145-F1
#
_cell.length_a   1.000
_cell.length_b   1.000
_cell.length_c   1.000
_cell.angle_alpha   90.00
_cell.angle_beta   90.00
_cell.angle_gamma   90.00
#
_symmetry.space_group_name_H-M   'P 1'
#
loop_
_entity.id
_entity.type
_entity.pdbx_description
1 polymer ?
#
loop_
_entity_poly.entity_id
_entity_poly.type
_entity_poly.pdbx_seq_one_letter_code
_entity_poly.pdbx_strand_id
1 'polypeptide(L)'
;MIIISNVTYPPEGTREIANRYLTAPALPSFITKKGPYISASNTQGMHSITYYELENDRLADGLKAIGDSLAIYFGVPGYKYDIKPYFELEEGLSILGL
;
A
#
# COMPACT_ATOMS: atom_id res chain seq x y z
N MET A 1 -9.54 -4.35 -10.58
CA MET A 1 -8.77 -5.08 -9.55
C MET A 1 -8.38 -4.17 -8.41
N ILE A 2 -8.38 -4.70 -7.18
CA ILE A 2 -8.02 -3.94 -5.98
C ILE A 2 -6.67 -4.42 -5.43
N ILE A 3 -5.79 -3.48 -5.12
CA ILE A 3 -4.56 -3.72 -4.38
C ILE A 3 -4.65 -2.93 -3.08
N ILE A 4 -4.28 -3.55 -1.96
CA ILE A 4 -4.20 -2.86 -0.68
C ILE A 4 -2.75 -2.93 -0.20
N SER A 5 -2.24 -1.80 0.25
CA SER A 5 -0.99 -1.76 1.01
C SER A 5 -1.24 -1.41 2.46
N ASN A 6 -0.65 -2.19 3.37
CA ASN A 6 -0.56 -1.85 4.78
C ASN A 6 0.87 -1.39 5.08
N VAL A 7 1.02 -0.34 5.89
CA VAL A 7 2.30 0.17 6.37
C VAL A 7 2.23 0.29 7.88
N THR A 8 3.25 -0.21 8.59
CA THR A 8 3.41 0.00 10.03
C THR A 8 4.79 0.55 10.37
N TYR A 9 4.87 1.41 11.38
CA TYR A 9 6.13 1.93 11.90
C TYR A 9 5.97 2.47 13.34
N PRO A 10 7.05 2.56 14.14
CA PRO A 10 7.01 3.17 15.46
C PRO A 10 6.65 4.67 15.38
N PRO A 11 5.85 5.23 16.32
CA PRO A 11 5.48 6.64 16.31
C PRO A 11 6.66 7.62 16.21
N GLU A 12 7.83 7.25 16.74
CA GLU A 12 9.08 8.02 16.67
C GLU A 12 9.55 8.25 15.23
N GLY A 13 9.19 7.35 14.30
CA GLY A 13 9.51 7.45 12.88
C GLY A 13 8.61 8.40 12.08
N THR A 14 7.55 8.95 12.68
CA THR A 14 6.51 9.73 11.95
C THR A 14 7.09 10.91 11.16
N ARG A 15 8.03 11.65 11.75
CA ARG A 15 8.65 12.81 11.06
C ARG A 15 9.41 12.37 9.81
N GLU A 16 10.16 11.29 9.90
CA GLU A 16 10.96 10.77 8.78
C GLU A 16 10.05 10.20 7.67
N ILE A 17 8.98 9.49 8.04
CA ILE A 17 7.95 9.03 7.10
C ILE A 17 7.32 10.22 6.37
N ALA A 18 6.93 11.27 7.09
CA ALA A 18 6.32 12.46 6.49
C ALA A 18 7.28 13.17 5.51
N ASN A 19 8.54 13.33 5.88
CA ASN A 19 9.55 13.93 5.00
C ASN A 19 9.72 13.15 3.70
N ARG A 20 9.78 11.82 3.78
CA ARG A 20 9.90 10.94 2.60
C ARG A 20 8.65 10.93 1.74
N TYR A 21 7.47 10.96 2.35
CA TYR A 21 6.20 11.05 1.63
C TYR A 21 6.15 12.26 0.71
N LEU A 22 6.69 13.41 1.14
CA LEU A 22 6.75 14.64 0.33
C LEU A 22 7.67 14.51 -0.90
N THR A 23 8.53 13.50 -0.94
CA THR A 23 9.41 13.20 -2.08
C THR A 23 8.86 12.11 -3.00
N ALA A 24 7.70 11.53 -2.66
CA ALA A 24 7.13 10.41 -3.40
C ALA A 24 6.79 10.80 -4.85
N PRO A 25 7.18 10.00 -5.85
CA PRO A 25 6.76 10.24 -7.22
C PRO A 25 5.24 10.07 -7.34
N ALA A 26 4.65 10.80 -8.29
CA ALA A 26 3.25 10.58 -8.66
C ALA A 26 3.08 9.15 -9.19
N LEU A 27 1.99 8.50 -8.79
CA LEU A 27 1.64 7.19 -9.35
C LEU A 27 1.20 7.36 -10.81
N PRO A 28 1.41 6.32 -11.65
CA PRO A 28 0.89 6.31 -13.01
C PRO A 28 -0.62 6.57 -13.06
N SER A 29 -1.08 7.25 -14.12
CA SER A 29 -2.49 7.68 -14.26
C SER A 29 -3.51 6.54 -14.35
N PHE A 30 -3.06 5.32 -14.66
CA PHE A 30 -3.93 4.13 -14.68
C PHE A 30 -4.24 3.58 -13.28
N ILE A 31 -3.58 4.10 -12.24
CA ILE A 31 -3.80 3.71 -10.84
C ILE A 31 -4.65 4.77 -10.15
N THR A 32 -5.85 4.39 -9.75
CA THR A 32 -6.68 5.23 -8.86
C THR A 32 -6.34 4.93 -7.41
N LYS A 33 -5.86 5.93 -6.66
CA LYS A 33 -5.47 5.80 -5.25
C LYS A 33 -6.56 6.36 -4.32
N LYS A 34 -6.93 5.61 -3.28
CA LYS A 34 -7.77 6.07 -2.15
C LYS A 34 -7.01 5.91 -0.83
N GLY A 35 -6.92 7.00 -0.06
CA GLY A 35 -6.07 7.10 1.14
C GLY A 35 -4.73 7.83 0.85
N PRO A 36 -3.70 7.68 1.71
CA PRO A 36 -3.63 6.78 2.86
C PRO A 36 -4.62 7.15 3.99
N TYR A 37 -5.22 6.13 4.59
CA TYR A 37 -5.94 6.24 5.86
C TYR A 37 -4.99 5.84 6.99
N ILE A 38 -4.99 6.58 8.10
CA ILE A 38 -4.00 6.41 9.18
C ILE A 38 -4.71 6.14 10.49
N SER A 39 -4.19 5.18 11.25
CA SER A 39 -4.56 4.91 12.63
C SER A 39 -3.31 4.67 13.49
N ALA A 40 -3.47 4.65 14.80
CA ALA A 40 -2.40 4.37 15.74
C ALA A 40 -2.89 3.41 16.83
N SER A 41 -2.02 2.52 17.29
CA SER A 41 -2.32 1.64 18.42
C SER A 41 -1.08 1.39 19.28
N ASN A 42 -1.31 1.04 20.55
CA ASN A 42 -0.23 0.72 21.49
C ASN A 42 0.54 -0.55 21.11
N THR A 43 -0.04 -1.44 20.31
CA THR A 43 0.55 -2.74 19.96
C THR A 43 1.18 -2.77 18.57
N GLN A 44 0.71 -1.96 17.63
CA GLN A 44 1.20 -1.94 16.24
C GLN A 44 1.89 -0.63 15.85
N GLY A 45 1.88 0.39 16.71
CA GLY A 45 2.42 1.71 16.41
C GLY A 45 1.51 2.48 15.45
N MET A 46 2.13 3.23 14.52
CA MET A 46 1.42 3.89 13.43
C MET A 46 1.07 2.86 12.37
N HIS A 47 -0.16 2.89 11.89
CA HIS A 47 -0.64 2.03 10.82
C HIS A 47 -1.26 2.87 9.71
N SER A 48 -1.01 2.49 8.46
CA SER A 48 -1.65 3.08 7.30
C SER A 48 -2.16 2.03 6.34
N ILE A 49 -3.37 2.25 5.83
CA ILE A 49 -3.99 1.47 4.75
C ILE A 49 -4.16 2.38 3.54
N THR A 50 -3.76 1.90 2.37
CA THR A 50 -4.03 2.56 1.10
C THR A 50 -4.64 1.57 0.12
N TYR A 51 -5.68 2.00 -0.59
CA TYR A 51 -6.34 1.24 -1.64
C TYR A 51 -5.90 1.77 -2.99
N TYR A 52 -5.65 0.85 -3.91
CA TYR A 52 -5.33 1.14 -5.31
C TYR A 52 -6.27 0.33 -6.19
N GLU A 53 -6.79 0.98 -7.22
CA GLU A 53 -7.71 0.41 -8.19
C GLU A 53 -7.10 0.56 -9.58
N LEU A 54 -7.04 -0.55 -10.32
CA LEU A 54 -6.50 -0.64 -11.67
C LEU A 54 -7.11 -1.80 -12.45
N GLU A 55 -6.95 -1.79 -13.77
CA GLU A 55 -7.36 -2.87 -14.67
C GLU A 55 -6.50 -4.13 -14.50
N ASN A 56 -7.10 -5.31 -14.70
CA ASN A 56 -6.43 -6.59 -14.44
C ASN A 56 -5.13 -6.77 -15.25
N ASP A 57 -5.14 -6.35 -16.51
CA ASP A 57 -3.99 -6.41 -17.42
C ASP A 57 -2.83 -5.48 -17.01
N ARG A 58 -3.07 -4.55 -16.08
CA ARG A 58 -2.06 -3.65 -15.51
C ARG A 58 -1.52 -4.10 -14.15
N LEU A 59 -1.86 -5.30 -13.67
CA LEU A 59 -1.46 -5.76 -12.34
C LEU A 59 0.05 -5.71 -12.11
N ALA A 60 0.83 -6.25 -13.05
CA ALA A 60 2.29 -6.33 -12.90
C ALA A 60 2.93 -4.94 -12.82
N ASP A 61 2.55 -4.04 -13.74
CA ASP A 61 2.98 -2.64 -13.74
C ASP A 61 2.54 -1.93 -12.46
N GLY A 62 1.31 -2.18 -12.01
CA GLY A 62 0.72 -1.61 -10.81
C GLY A 62 1.47 -2.01 -9.55
N LEU A 63 1.73 -3.29 -9.36
CA LEU A 63 2.49 -3.80 -8.22
C LEU A 63 3.90 -3.21 -8.18
N LYS A 64 4.56 -3.09 -9.33
CA LYS A 64 5.87 -2.45 -9.43
C LYS A 64 5.81 -0.98 -9.01
N ALA A 65 4.90 -0.20 -9.60
CA ALA A 65 4.76 1.22 -9.29
C ALA A 65 4.41 1.48 -7.82
N ILE A 66 3.52 0.68 -7.24
CA ILE A 66 3.16 0.77 -5.82
C ILE A 66 4.36 0.37 -4.96
N GLY A 67 5.07 -0.71 -5.32
CA GLY A 67 6.30 -1.15 -4.64
C GLY A 67 7.37 -0.06 -4.60
N ASP A 68 7.66 0.55 -5.74
CA ASP A 68 8.61 1.66 -5.85
C ASP A 68 8.17 2.86 -4.99
N SER A 69 6.86 3.15 -4.94
CA SER A 69 6.31 4.22 -4.09
C SER A 69 6.43 3.96 -2.59
N LEU A 70 6.45 2.69 -2.16
CA LEU A 70 6.62 2.31 -0.76
C LEU A 70 8.10 2.14 -0.39
N ALA A 71 8.96 1.83 -1.35
CA ALA A 71 10.40 1.72 -1.16
C ALA A 71 11.04 3.03 -0.68
N ILE A 72 10.41 4.18 -0.91
CA ILE A 72 10.87 5.49 -0.42
C ILE A 72 11.03 5.52 1.11
N TYR A 73 10.30 4.67 1.84
CA TYR A 73 10.35 4.59 3.30
C TYR A 73 11.45 3.65 3.82
N PHE A 74 12.21 2.99 2.94
CA PHE A 74 13.25 2.05 3.35
C PHE A 74 14.37 2.75 4.12
N GLY A 75 14.70 2.21 5.30
CA GLY A 75 15.66 2.80 6.22
C GLY A 75 15.03 3.55 7.40
N VAL A 76 13.69 3.73 7.42
CA VAL A 76 13.00 4.13 8.65
C VAL A 76 13.00 2.94 9.63
N PRO A 77 13.55 3.07 10.85
CA PRO A 77 13.59 1.98 11.81
C PRO A 77 12.20 1.44 12.13
N GLY A 78 12.02 0.13 12.06
CA GLY A 78 10.75 -0.53 12.35
C GLY A 78 9.68 -0.40 11.27
N TYR A 79 9.99 0.22 10.12
CA TYR A 79 9.10 0.23 8.96
C TYR A 79 8.85 -1.19 8.44
N LYS A 80 7.58 -1.54 8.32
CA LYS A 80 7.10 -2.78 7.68
C LYS A 80 5.98 -2.43 6.74
N TYR A 81 5.83 -3.23 5.69
CA TYR A 81 4.75 -3.04 4.74
C TYR A 81 4.32 -4.37 4.13
N ASP A 82 3.09 -4.40 3.62
CA ASP A 82 2.64 -5.38 2.66
C ASP A 82 1.96 -4.70 1.47
N ILE A 83 1.93 -5.40 0.34
CA ILE A 83 1.19 -5.03 -0.87
C ILE A 83 0.54 -6.31 -1.35
N LYS A 84 -0.80 -6.34 -1.39
CA LYS A 84 -1.54 -7.54 -1.76
C LYS A 84 -2.61 -7.19 -2.79
N PRO A 85 -2.67 -7.89 -3.93
CA PRO A 85 -3.87 -7.88 -4.75
C PRO A 85 -4.98 -8.66 -4.04
N TYR A 86 -6.21 -8.19 -4.21
CA TYR A 86 -7.43 -8.81 -3.68
C TYR A 86 -8.37 -9.08 -4.84
N PHE A 87 -8.86 -10.32 -4.87
CA PHE A 87 -9.93 -10.73 -5.77
C PHE A 87 -11.26 -10.20 -5.28
N GLU A 88 -12.17 -9.93 -6.21
CA GLU A 88 -13.57 -9.80 -5.87
C GLU A 88 -14.11 -11.15 -5.37
N LEU A 89 -15.23 -11.11 -4.64
CA LEU A 89 -15.81 -12.33 -4.06
C LEU A 89 -16.08 -13.39 -5.13
N GLU A 90 -16.67 -13.00 -6.27
CA GLU A 90 -17.01 -13.91 -7.36
C GLU A 90 -15.77 -14.57 -7.98
N GLU A 91 -14.72 -13.78 -8.24
CA GLU A 91 -13.43 -14.29 -8.72
C GLU A 91 -12.81 -15.27 -7.70
N GLY A 92 -12.84 -14.92 -6.42
CA GLY A 92 -12.31 -15.75 -5.33
C GLY A 92 -13.05 -17.08 -5.20
N LEU A 93 -14.38 -17.07 -5.29
CA LEU A 93 -15.20 -18.28 -5.26
C LEU A 93 -14.92 -19.17 -6.48
N SER A 94 -14.84 -18.58 -7.67
CA SER A 94 -14.53 -19.30 -8.91
C SER A 94 -13.17 -20.02 -8.84
N ILE A 95 -12.13 -19.37 -8.30
CA ILE A 95 -10.81 -19.97 -8.09
C ILE A 95 -10.87 -21.18 -7.16
N LEU A 96 -11.74 -21.14 -6.15
CA LEU A 96 -11.94 -22.23 -5.19
C LEU A 96 -12.88 -23.33 -5.71
N GLY A 97 -13.46 -23.16 -6.90
CA GLY A 97 -14.41 -24.10 -7.50
C GLY A 97 -15.79 -24.07 -6.85
N LEU A 98 -16.19 -22.94 -6.26
CA LEU A 98 -17.49 -22.68 -5.64
C LEU A 98 -18.43 -21.88 -6.54
#